data_AF-A0A2E0VUS9-F1
#
_entry.id   AF-A0A2E0VUS9-F1
#
_cell.length_a   1.000
_cell.length_b   1.000
_cell.length_c   1.000
_cell.angle_alpha   90.00
_cell.angle_beta   90.00
_cell.angle_gamma   90.00
#
_symmetry.space_group_name_H-M   'P 1'
#
loop_
_entity.id
_entity.type
_entity.pdbx_description
1 polymer ?
#
loop_
_entity_poly.entity_id
_entity_poly.type
_entity_poly.pdbx_seq_one_letter_code
_entity_poly.pdbx_strand_id
1 'polypeptide(L)'
;MKPKLKFLLDYQCSCLWAADENTRKHFGDNITDLKALGLSPDTIKICDELVWLYSSRLNPIHPLLPSLWSGAMHRYFRNLLIKTYKRMMDELGADYELINEEIEEMLETTSEEEWDNQLRQFLDVPEKFCREAGIHFSTVRELRQEVKLAYENWKKKEDEILRR
;
A
#
# COMPACT_ATOMS: atom_id res chain seq x y z
N MET A 1 -25.26 -18.39 -7.60
CA MET A 1 -24.15 -17.96 -6.73
C MET A 1 -23.56 -16.72 -7.36
N LYS A 2 -23.28 -15.66 -6.58
CA LYS A 2 -22.63 -14.46 -7.13
C LYS A 2 -21.18 -14.80 -7.53
N PRO A 3 -20.64 -14.23 -8.62
CA PRO A 3 -19.21 -14.28 -8.89
C PRO A 3 -18.44 -13.61 -7.75
N LYS A 4 -17.24 -14.09 -7.48
CA LYS A 4 -16.43 -13.70 -6.33
C LYS A 4 -15.21 -12.88 -6.75
N LEU A 5 -14.99 -11.79 -6.03
CA LEU A 5 -13.85 -10.89 -6.15
C LEU A 5 -13.06 -10.89 -4.86
N LYS A 6 -11.75 -10.64 -4.93
CA LYS A 6 -10.90 -10.37 -3.77
C LYS A 6 -10.42 -8.94 -3.82
N PHE A 7 -10.44 -8.27 -2.68
CA PHE A 7 -9.76 -7.01 -2.45
C PHE A 7 -8.42 -7.29 -1.77
N LEU A 8 -7.35 -7.10 -2.52
CA LEU A 8 -5.97 -7.44 -2.16
C LEU A 8 -5.01 -6.48 -2.87
N LEU A 9 -4.00 -5.99 -2.15
CA LEU A 9 -2.96 -5.15 -2.73
C LEU A 9 -1.71 -5.99 -3.03
N ASP A 10 -1.16 -5.78 -4.22
CA ASP A 10 0.11 -6.37 -4.63
C ASP A 10 0.88 -5.36 -5.47
N TYR A 11 2.19 -5.56 -5.57
CA TYR A 11 3.10 -4.66 -6.25
C TYR A 11 2.74 -4.50 -7.74
N GLN A 12 2.44 -3.25 -8.14
CA GLN A 12 2.06 -2.89 -9.52
C GLN A 12 0.77 -3.55 -10.05
N CYS A 13 -0.08 -4.07 -9.17
CA CYS A 13 -1.36 -4.68 -9.53
C CYS A 13 -2.54 -3.77 -9.18
N SER A 14 -3.68 -4.02 -9.84
CA SER A 14 -4.97 -3.50 -9.38
C SER A 14 -5.32 -4.07 -8.01
N CYS A 15 -6.14 -3.35 -7.24
CA CYS A 15 -6.62 -3.79 -5.93
C CYS A 15 -7.74 -4.85 -5.98
N LEU A 16 -8.16 -5.29 -7.18
CA LEU A 16 -9.19 -6.33 -7.35
C LEU A 16 -8.67 -7.55 -8.12
N TRP A 17 -9.05 -8.72 -7.63
CA TRP A 17 -8.66 -10.01 -8.18
C TRP A 17 -9.87 -10.94 -8.33
N ALA A 18 -9.80 -11.88 -9.26
CA ALA A 18 -10.78 -12.96 -9.35
C ALA A 18 -10.63 -13.94 -8.18
N ALA A 19 -11.72 -14.24 -7.47
CA ALA A 19 -11.72 -15.24 -6.39
C ALA A 19 -12.32 -16.59 -6.79
N ASP A 20 -12.87 -16.69 -8.00
CA ASP A 20 -13.39 -17.93 -8.56
C ASP A 20 -13.05 -18.07 -10.06
N GLU A 21 -13.21 -19.30 -10.56
CA GLU A 21 -12.90 -19.64 -11.94
C GLU A 21 -13.81 -18.92 -12.95
N ASN A 22 -15.04 -18.60 -12.58
CA ASN A 22 -15.96 -17.90 -13.48
C ASN A 22 -15.48 -16.47 -13.72
N THR A 23 -15.14 -15.76 -12.65
CA THR A 23 -14.62 -14.39 -12.69
C THR A 23 -13.27 -14.34 -13.39
N ARG A 24 -12.39 -15.32 -13.12
CA ARG A 24 -11.07 -15.43 -13.76
C ARG A 24 -11.18 -15.59 -15.27
N LYS A 25 -12.14 -16.38 -15.76
CA LYS A 25 -12.37 -16.54 -17.21
C LYS A 25 -12.79 -15.26 -17.92
N HIS A 26 -13.44 -14.33 -17.21
CA HIS A 26 -13.94 -13.08 -17.79
C HIS A 26 -12.94 -11.94 -17.69
N PHE A 27 -12.21 -11.85 -16.57
CA PHE A 27 -11.38 -10.68 -16.25
C PHE A 27 -9.88 -10.99 -16.08
N GLY A 28 -9.48 -12.28 -16.08
CA GLY A 28 -8.14 -12.70 -15.67
C GLY A 28 -7.98 -12.79 -14.16
N ASP A 29 -6.76 -13.02 -13.69
CA ASP A 29 -6.45 -13.10 -12.25
C ASP A 29 -6.51 -11.73 -11.57
N ASN A 30 -5.69 -10.77 -12.02
CA ASN A 30 -5.76 -9.37 -11.59
C ASN A 30 -6.66 -8.56 -12.52
N ILE A 31 -7.61 -7.83 -11.97
CA ILE A 31 -8.63 -7.13 -12.75
C ILE A 31 -8.19 -5.68 -12.96
N THR A 32 -7.54 -5.42 -14.09
CA THR A 32 -7.01 -4.11 -14.44
C THR A 32 -8.06 -3.17 -15.04
N ASP A 33 -9.07 -3.71 -15.72
CA ASP A 33 -10.19 -2.92 -16.25
C ASP A 33 -11.32 -2.83 -15.23
N LEU A 34 -11.13 -1.95 -14.25
CA LEU A 34 -12.11 -1.69 -13.18
C LEU A 34 -13.44 -1.12 -13.73
N LYS A 35 -13.41 -0.48 -14.90
CA LYS A 35 -14.62 0.04 -15.54
C LYS A 35 -15.50 -1.09 -16.08
N ALA A 36 -14.90 -2.19 -16.53
CA ALA A 36 -15.64 -3.37 -16.98
C ALA A 36 -16.43 -4.05 -15.83
N LEU A 37 -16.04 -3.82 -14.58
CA LEU A 37 -16.80 -4.25 -13.39
C LEU A 37 -17.97 -3.32 -13.04
N GLY A 38 -18.09 -2.16 -13.69
CA GLY A 38 -19.12 -1.17 -13.40
C GLY A 38 -18.73 -0.15 -12.32
N LEU A 39 -17.45 -0.10 -11.91
CA LEU A 39 -17.00 0.91 -10.95
C LEU A 39 -17.08 2.32 -11.52
N SER A 40 -17.48 3.26 -10.65
CA SER A 40 -17.57 4.68 -10.98
C SER A 40 -16.17 5.29 -11.22
N PRO A 41 -16.06 6.35 -12.05
CA PRO A 41 -14.78 7.05 -12.25
C PRO A 41 -14.12 7.53 -10.95
N ASP A 42 -14.92 7.94 -9.97
CA ASP A 42 -14.43 8.39 -8.67
C ASP A 42 -13.86 7.23 -7.84
N THR A 43 -14.49 6.05 -7.90
CA THR A 43 -13.98 4.87 -7.20
C THR A 43 -12.72 4.36 -7.87
N ILE A 44 -12.66 4.33 -9.20
CA ILE A 44 -11.45 3.98 -9.97
C ILE A 44 -10.29 4.91 -9.58
N LYS A 45 -10.51 6.22 -9.52
CA LYS A 45 -9.47 7.18 -9.12
C LYS A 45 -8.93 6.92 -7.71
N ILE A 46 -9.80 6.55 -6.77
CA ILE A 46 -9.38 6.18 -5.42
C ILE A 46 -8.59 4.87 -5.42
N CYS A 47 -8.94 3.90 -6.27
CA CYS A 47 -8.17 2.66 -6.44
C CYS A 47 -6.77 2.95 -6.95
N ASP A 48 -6.64 3.80 -7.98
CA ASP A 48 -5.36 4.19 -8.55
C ASP A 48 -4.47 4.89 -7.49
N GLU A 49 -5.06 5.78 -6.69
CA GLU A 49 -4.37 6.44 -5.58
C GLU A 49 -3.92 5.43 -4.51
N LEU A 50 -4.79 4.48 -4.16
CA LEU A 50 -4.48 3.42 -3.20
C LEU A 50 -3.32 2.53 -3.68
N VAL A 51 -3.35 2.06 -4.93
CA VAL A 51 -2.29 1.23 -5.53
C VAL A 51 -0.98 1.99 -5.62
N TRP A 52 -1.03 3.26 -6.02
CA TRP A 52 0.15 4.12 -6.05
C TRP A 52 0.76 4.28 -4.65
N LEU A 53 -0.08 4.55 -3.65
CA LEU A 53 0.36 4.66 -2.27
C LEU A 53 0.97 3.37 -1.76
N TYR A 54 0.32 2.22 -1.96
CA TYR A 54 0.85 0.92 -1.57
C TYR A 54 2.24 0.68 -2.16
N SER A 55 2.41 0.98 -3.45
CA SER A 55 3.71 0.87 -4.13
C SER A 55 4.76 1.80 -3.51
N SER A 56 4.35 3.01 -3.10
CA SER A 56 5.24 4.00 -2.48
C SER A 56 5.58 3.71 -1.01
N ARG A 57 4.90 2.75 -0.37
CA ARG A 57 5.24 2.24 0.97
C ARG A 57 6.56 1.46 0.95
N LEU A 58 6.91 0.86 -0.19
CA LEU A 58 8.18 0.15 -0.32
C LEU A 58 9.35 1.12 -0.19
N ASN A 59 10.37 0.71 0.56
CA ASN A 59 11.53 1.54 0.76
C ASN A 59 12.32 1.69 -0.56
N PRO A 60 12.59 2.93 -1.01
CA PRO A 60 13.22 3.18 -2.32
C PRO A 60 14.69 2.76 -2.41
N ILE A 61 15.34 2.49 -1.27
CA ILE A 61 16.72 2.00 -1.22
C ILE A 61 16.73 0.48 -1.39
N HIS A 62 15.85 -0.22 -0.65
CA HIS A 62 15.71 -1.66 -0.77
C HIS A 62 14.36 -2.13 -0.20
N PRO A 63 13.58 -2.98 -0.90
CA PRO A 63 12.24 -3.41 -0.45
C PRO A 63 12.16 -4.07 0.93
N LEU A 64 13.25 -4.69 1.40
CA LEU A 64 13.32 -5.31 2.73
C LEU A 64 13.61 -4.31 3.88
N LEU A 65 13.86 -3.03 3.58
CA LEU A 65 14.04 -2.00 4.60
C LEU A 65 12.69 -1.41 5.04
N PRO A 66 12.61 -0.85 6.26
CA PRO A 66 11.39 -0.21 6.75
C PRO A 66 10.89 0.90 5.82
N SER A 67 9.57 1.08 5.74
CA SER A 67 8.98 2.22 5.02
C SER A 67 9.52 3.55 5.53
N LEU A 68 9.59 4.55 4.64
CA LEU A 68 9.93 5.93 5.00
C LEU A 68 8.71 6.74 5.47
N TRP A 69 7.54 6.13 5.49
CA TRP A 69 6.28 6.75 5.90
C TRP A 69 6.25 7.11 7.38
N SER A 70 5.74 8.30 7.70
CA SER A 70 5.36 8.60 9.07
C SER A 70 4.12 7.82 9.51
N GLY A 71 3.89 7.76 10.82
CA GLY A 71 2.66 7.22 11.38
C GLY A 71 1.41 7.89 10.81
N ALA A 72 1.45 9.21 10.60
CA ALA A 72 0.36 9.96 9.97
C ALA A 72 0.05 9.46 8.55
N MET A 73 1.08 9.11 7.79
CA MET A 73 0.94 8.56 6.44
C MET A 73 0.37 7.13 6.47
N HIS A 74 0.82 6.29 7.41
CA HIS A 74 0.22 4.98 7.66
C HIS A 74 -1.27 5.08 8.02
N ARG A 75 -1.65 6.03 8.89
CA ARG A 75 -3.07 6.30 9.20
C ARG A 75 -3.85 6.76 7.96
N TYR A 76 -3.30 7.70 7.19
CA TYR A 76 -3.93 8.20 5.97
C TYR A 76 -4.23 7.04 5.00
N PHE A 77 -3.23 6.20 4.75
CA PHE A 77 -3.38 5.02 3.91
C PHE A 77 -4.44 4.04 4.42
N ARG A 78 -4.43 3.70 5.72
CA ARG A 78 -5.47 2.84 6.32
C ARG A 78 -6.87 3.41 6.13
N ASN A 79 -7.05 4.72 6.31
CA ASN A 79 -8.33 5.36 6.09
C ASN A 79 -8.77 5.29 4.61
N LEU A 80 -7.83 5.50 3.68
CA LEU A 80 -8.10 5.37 2.25
C LEU A 80 -8.48 3.93 1.88
N LEU A 81 -7.76 2.94 2.41
CA LEU A 81 -8.03 1.52 2.22
C LEU A 81 -9.46 1.15 2.64
N ILE A 82 -9.86 1.52 3.87
CA ILE A 82 -11.21 1.29 4.40
C ILE A 82 -12.27 1.98 3.53
N LYS A 83 -12.01 3.24 3.15
CA LYS A 83 -12.92 4.02 2.29
C LYS A 83 -13.09 3.36 0.92
N THR A 84 -12.01 2.89 0.32
CA THR A 84 -12.00 2.22 -0.99
C THR A 84 -12.84 0.95 -0.94
N TYR A 85 -12.59 0.08 0.04
CA TYR A 85 -13.33 -1.15 0.21
C TYR A 85 -14.83 -0.92 0.43
N LYS A 86 -15.20 0.05 1.27
CA LYS A 86 -16.61 0.41 1.48
C LYS A 86 -17.29 0.85 0.19
N ARG A 87 -16.63 1.70 -0.62
CA ARG A 87 -17.18 2.12 -1.92
C ARG A 87 -17.34 0.95 -2.89
N MET A 88 -16.39 0.01 -2.92
CA MET A 88 -16.53 -1.20 -3.74
C MET A 88 -17.68 -2.07 -3.27
N MET A 89 -17.88 -2.22 -1.97
CA MET A 89 -19.03 -2.95 -1.44
C MET A 89 -20.35 -2.31 -1.87
N ASP A 90 -20.43 -0.98 -1.85
CA ASP A 90 -21.62 -0.24 -2.27
C ASP A 90 -21.89 -0.36 -3.78
N GLU A 91 -20.83 -0.30 -4.61
CA GLU A 91 -20.95 -0.31 -6.07
C GLU A 91 -21.05 -1.73 -6.67
N LEU A 92 -20.37 -2.72 -6.09
CA LEU A 92 -20.27 -4.09 -6.63
C LEU A 92 -21.05 -5.13 -5.82
N GLY A 93 -21.37 -4.86 -4.55
CA GLY A 93 -21.90 -5.88 -3.63
C GLY A 93 -23.28 -6.43 -4.03
N ALA A 94 -24.01 -5.74 -4.90
CA ALA A 94 -25.25 -6.24 -5.50
C ALA A 94 -25.00 -7.43 -6.45
N ASP A 95 -23.92 -7.36 -7.23
CA ASP A 95 -23.64 -8.30 -8.32
C ASP A 95 -22.54 -9.31 -7.97
N TYR A 96 -21.61 -8.92 -7.09
CA TYR A 96 -20.45 -9.70 -6.70
C TYR A 96 -20.41 -9.98 -5.19
N GLU A 97 -19.77 -11.08 -4.81
CA GLU A 97 -19.32 -11.32 -3.44
C GLU A 97 -17.87 -10.83 -3.32
N LEU A 98 -17.61 -9.84 -2.46
CA LEU A 98 -16.28 -9.28 -2.27
C LEU A 98 -15.65 -9.85 -0.99
N ILE A 99 -14.50 -10.51 -1.16
CA ILE A 99 -13.67 -11.07 -0.08
C ILE A 99 -12.59 -10.06 0.25
N ASN A 100 -12.43 -9.76 1.54
CA ASN A 100 -11.43 -8.82 2.02
C ASN A 100 -10.21 -9.56 2.54
N GLU A 101 -9.09 -9.52 1.81
CA GLU A 101 -7.84 -10.13 2.28
C GLU A 101 -6.86 -9.07 2.81
N GLU A 102 -7.05 -7.79 2.48
CA GLU A 102 -6.10 -6.72 2.86
C GLU A 102 -6.39 -6.06 4.21
N ILE A 103 -7.65 -5.72 4.49
CA ILE A 103 -7.98 -4.86 5.64
C ILE A 103 -7.73 -5.59 6.95
N GLU A 104 -7.98 -6.89 7.03
CA GLU A 104 -7.79 -7.64 8.28
C GLU A 104 -6.31 -7.67 8.71
N GLU A 105 -5.39 -7.82 7.75
CA GLU A 105 -3.94 -7.77 7.99
C GLU A 105 -3.47 -6.34 8.29
N MET A 106 -3.97 -5.34 7.56
CA MET A 106 -3.54 -3.94 7.70
C MET A 106 -4.17 -3.17 8.87
N LEU A 107 -5.21 -3.72 9.49
CA LEU A 107 -5.81 -3.21 10.73
C LEU A 107 -5.11 -3.69 11.99
N GLU A 108 -3.98 -4.39 11.88
CA GLU A 108 -3.10 -4.61 13.02
C GLU A 108 -2.87 -3.29 13.78
N THR A 109 -2.94 -3.38 15.11
CA THR A 109 -3.19 -2.27 16.04
C THR A 109 -2.03 -1.30 16.21
N THR A 110 -1.08 -1.28 15.29
CA THR A 110 0.10 -0.40 15.37
C THR A 110 -0.34 1.06 15.36
N SER A 111 -0.01 1.74 16.44
CA SER A 111 -0.24 3.16 16.65
C SER A 111 0.68 4.00 15.76
N GLU A 112 0.31 5.26 15.53
CA GLU A 112 1.16 6.19 14.78
C GLU A 112 2.50 6.43 15.47
N GLU A 113 2.49 6.47 16.81
CA GLU A 113 3.72 6.63 17.60
C GLU A 113 4.68 5.45 17.44
N GLU A 114 4.16 4.22 17.38
CA GLU A 114 4.98 3.04 17.11
C GLU A 114 5.59 3.10 15.71
N TRP A 115 4.83 3.53 14.69
CA TRP A 115 5.37 3.73 13.34
C TRP A 115 6.44 4.81 13.30
N ASP A 116 6.19 5.97 13.93
CA ASP A 116 7.17 7.05 14.00
C ASP A 116 8.44 6.64 14.75
N ASN A 117 8.30 5.82 15.79
CA ASN A 117 9.45 5.27 16.52
C ASN A 117 10.25 4.28 15.67
N GLN A 118 9.61 3.41 14.91
CA GLN A 118 10.30 2.51 13.97
C GLN A 118 11.04 3.29 12.88
N LEU A 119 10.37 4.28 12.28
CA LEU A 119 10.98 5.16 11.29
C LEU A 119 12.21 5.88 11.89
N ARG A 120 12.09 6.45 13.09
CA ARG A 120 13.22 7.13 13.77
C ARG A 120 14.39 6.17 13.99
N GLN A 121 14.13 4.96 14.50
CA GLN A 121 15.17 3.95 14.70
C GLN A 121 15.91 3.61 13.39
N PHE A 122 15.17 3.50 12.28
CA PHE A 122 15.77 3.26 10.97
C PHE A 122 16.62 4.44 10.49
N LEU A 123 16.14 5.68 10.65
CA LEU A 123 16.89 6.87 10.26
C LEU A 123 18.17 7.08 11.09
N ASP A 124 18.14 6.73 12.38
CA ASP A 124 19.27 6.90 13.29
C ASP A 124 20.39 5.87 13.03
N VAL A 125 20.02 4.61 12.76
CA VAL A 125 20.96 3.48 12.63
C VAL A 125 20.59 2.54 11.47
N PRO A 126 20.58 3.03 10.21
CA PRO A 126 20.12 2.24 9.06
C PRO A 126 20.98 0.99 8.80
N GLU A 127 22.27 1.02 9.16
CA GLU A 127 23.17 -0.12 8.99
C GLU A 127 22.75 -1.35 9.81
N LYS A 128 22.01 -1.15 10.92
CA LYS A 128 21.48 -2.24 11.72
C LYS A 128 20.43 -3.03 10.91
N PHE A 129 19.49 -2.31 10.31
CA PHE A 129 18.42 -2.90 9.49
C PHE A 129 18.99 -3.57 8.24
N CYS A 130 19.99 -2.97 7.58
CA CYS A 130 20.65 -3.62 6.45
C CYS A 130 21.31 -4.95 6.85
N ARG A 131 22.00 -5.02 8.00
CA ARG A 131 22.62 -6.26 8.48
C ARG A 131 21.60 -7.33 8.83
N GLU A 132 20.52 -6.95 9.51
CA GLU A 132 19.42 -7.85 9.87
C GLU A 132 18.71 -8.41 8.63
N ALA A 133 18.58 -7.60 7.57
CA ALA A 133 18.00 -8.00 6.30
C ALA A 133 19.00 -8.64 5.30
N GLY A 134 20.27 -8.80 5.66
CA GLY A 134 21.30 -9.34 4.76
C GLY A 134 21.64 -8.45 3.56
N ILE A 135 21.39 -7.15 3.64
CA ILE A 135 21.62 -6.17 2.57
C ILE A 135 23.06 -5.65 2.67
N HIS A 136 23.79 -5.78 1.56
CA HIS A 136 25.14 -5.22 1.45
C HIS A 136 25.10 -3.71 1.14
N PHE A 137 26.00 -2.97 1.77
CA PHE A 137 26.23 -1.54 1.52
C PHE A 137 27.74 -1.26 1.57
N SER A 138 28.20 -0.27 0.80
CA SER A 138 29.61 0.05 0.65
C SER A 138 30.24 0.56 1.94
N THR A 139 29.70 1.66 2.49
CA THR A 139 30.13 2.23 3.76
C THR A 139 28.92 2.72 4.58
N VAL A 140 29.05 2.73 5.91
CA VAL A 140 28.01 3.27 6.81
C VAL A 140 27.72 4.74 6.49
N ARG A 141 28.75 5.51 6.10
CA ARG A 141 28.62 6.92 5.75
C ARG A 141 27.74 7.11 4.51
N GLU A 142 28.00 6.37 3.44
CA GLU A 142 27.23 6.45 2.19
C GLU A 142 25.78 6.01 2.41
N LEU A 143 25.57 4.89 3.12
CA LEU A 143 24.23 4.42 3.46
C LEU A 143 23.42 5.49 4.21
N ARG A 144 24.01 6.12 5.24
CA ARG A 144 23.32 7.18 6.00
C ARG A 144 23.01 8.41 5.15
N GLN A 145 23.89 8.76 4.20
CA GLN A 145 23.63 9.86 3.26
C GLN A 145 22.48 9.53 2.31
N GLU A 146 22.45 8.31 1.78
CA GLU A 146 21.39 7.81 0.89
C GLU A 146 20.04 7.79 1.61
N VAL A 147 19.98 7.19 2.81
CA VAL A 147 18.77 7.16 3.66
C VAL A 147 18.27 8.57 3.95
N LYS A 148 19.16 9.48 4.34
CA LYS A 148 18.80 10.88 4.59
C LYS A 148 18.18 11.54 3.36
N LEU A 149 18.82 11.41 2.19
CA LEU A 149 18.32 12.01 0.96
C LEU A 149 16.97 11.41 0.54
N ALA A 150 16.82 10.09 0.63
CA ALA A 150 15.57 9.39 0.34
C ALA A 150 14.44 9.85 1.27
N TYR A 151 14.73 9.97 2.57
CA TYR A 151 13.76 10.46 3.55
C TYR A 151 13.37 11.92 3.32
N GLU A 152 14.32 12.82 3.07
CA GLU A 152 14.02 14.23 2.77
C GLU A 152 13.15 14.38 1.51
N ASN A 153 13.39 13.57 0.49
CA ASN A 153 12.58 13.54 -0.73
C ASN A 153 11.19 12.97 -0.46
N TRP A 154 11.07 11.90 0.33
CA TRP A 154 9.78 11.34 0.72
C TRP A 154 8.98 12.34 1.57
N LYS A 155 9.62 12.99 2.54
CA LYS A 155 8.94 13.87 3.48
C LYS A 155 8.23 15.04 2.79
N LYS A 156 8.84 15.60 1.74
CA LYS A 156 8.21 16.63 0.89
C LYS A 156 6.94 16.11 0.21
N LYS A 157 7.00 14.90 -0.37
CA LYS A 157 5.85 14.27 -1.02
C LYS A 157 4.75 13.96 -0.01
N GLU A 158 5.12 13.42 1.15
CA GLU A 158 4.17 13.14 2.24
C GLU A 158 3.42 14.39 2.68
N ASP A 159 4.13 15.51 2.89
CA ASP A 159 3.52 16.77 3.27
C ASP A 159 2.55 17.31 2.20
N GLU A 160 2.81 17.07 0.91
CA GLU A 160 1.89 17.42 -0.18
C GLU A 160 0.63 16.54 -0.19
N ILE A 161 0.78 15.24 0.10
CA ILE A 161 -0.34 14.30 0.16
C ILE A 161 -1.26 14.63 1.33
N LEU A 162 -0.68 14.81 2.53
CA LEU A 162 -1.44 15.02 3.76
C LEU A 162 -2.14 16.39 3.86
N ARG A 163 -1.85 17.32 2.93
CA ARG A 163 -2.53 18.63 2.84
C ARG A 163 -3.75 18.64 1.92
N ARG A 164 -3.99 17.58 1.14
CA ARG A 164 -5.14 17.46 0.23
C ARG A 164 -6.40 17.08 0.99
#